data_AF-A0A091CDB3-F1
#
_entry.id   AF-A0A091CDB3-F1
#
_cell.length_a   1.000
_cell.length_b   1.000
_cell.length_c   1.000
_cell.angle_alpha   90.00
_cell.angle_beta   90.00
_cell.angle_gamma   90.00
#
_symmetry.space_group_name_H-M   'P 1'
#
loop_
_entity.id
_entity.type
_entity.pdbx_description
1 polymer ?
#
loop_
_entity_poly.entity_id
_entity_poly.type
_entity_poly.pdbx_seq_one_letter_code
_entity_poly.pdbx_strand_id
1 'polypeptide(L)'
;MSYAEKMAAVLAQDFPEFSLTQEQPNHILGLAYAKENARYKQPMTIFPIQRLKSSHNSVEITEDIASATAIRQAIMRNEAIQEVVPAKTAEDLASYQVTWADYWPFFKI
;
A
#
# COMPACT_ATOMS: atom_id res chain seq x y z
N MET A 1 10.19 -18.97 13.38
CA MET A 1 10.09 -18.12 12.18
C MET A 1 8.81 -18.43 11.42
N SER A 2 8.00 -17.42 11.14
CA SER A 2 6.87 -17.49 10.22
C SER A 2 7.34 -17.80 8.80
N TYR A 3 6.40 -18.18 7.91
CA TYR A 3 6.73 -18.39 6.49
C TYR A 3 7.36 -17.13 5.86
N ALA A 4 6.82 -15.95 6.17
CA ALA A 4 7.34 -14.68 5.69
C ALA A 4 8.76 -14.40 6.19
N GLU A 5 9.04 -14.67 7.46
CA GLU A 5 10.38 -14.50 8.05
C GLU A 5 11.41 -15.45 7.43
N LYS A 6 11.03 -16.71 7.18
CA LYS A 6 11.90 -17.66 6.50
C LYS A 6 12.23 -17.21 5.08
N MET A 7 11.24 -16.70 4.35
CA MET A 7 11.44 -16.21 2.98
C MET A 7 12.34 -14.97 2.94
N ALA A 8 12.12 -14.02 3.85
CA ALA A 8 12.97 -12.84 3.97
C ALA A 8 14.42 -13.20 4.32
N ALA A 9 14.64 -14.18 5.21
CA ALA A 9 15.98 -14.64 5.56
C ALA A 9 16.72 -15.27 4.38
N VAL A 10 16.04 -16.12 3.60
CA VAL A 10 16.64 -16.75 2.40
C VAL A 10 16.96 -15.69 1.35
N LEU A 11 16.05 -14.75 1.09
CA LEU A 11 16.30 -13.66 0.15
C LEU A 11 17.49 -12.81 0.58
N ALA A 12 17.59 -12.45 1.87
CA ALA A 12 18.71 -11.66 2.38
C ALA A 12 20.06 -12.42 2.29
N GLN A 13 20.04 -13.75 2.39
CA GLN A 13 21.24 -14.58 2.31
C GLN A 13 21.72 -14.80 0.87
N ASP A 14 20.80 -15.18 -0.03
CA ASP A 14 21.16 -15.63 -1.37
C ASP A 14 21.11 -14.49 -2.40
N PHE A 15 20.34 -13.44 -2.11
CA PHE A 15 20.08 -12.30 -2.99
C PHE A 15 20.09 -11.00 -2.18
N PRO A 16 21.24 -10.59 -1.62
CA PRO A 16 21.32 -9.49 -0.67
C PRO A 16 20.82 -8.16 -1.25
N GLU A 17 20.93 -7.94 -2.55
CA GLU A 17 20.36 -6.80 -3.27
C GLU A 17 18.82 -6.77 -3.30
N PHE A 18 18.17 -7.92 -3.05
CA PHE A 18 16.73 -8.10 -2.94
C PHE A 18 16.27 -8.31 -1.49
N SER A 19 17.05 -7.88 -0.51
CA SER A 19 16.66 -7.93 0.91
C SER A 19 15.35 -7.16 1.12
N LEU A 20 14.23 -7.90 1.22
CA LEU A 20 12.91 -7.33 1.46
C LEU A 20 12.71 -7.11 2.96
N THR A 21 12.45 -5.87 3.35
CA THR A 21 11.98 -5.56 4.71
C THR A 21 10.45 -5.53 4.75
N GLN A 22 9.86 -5.81 5.92
CA GLN A 22 8.40 -5.68 6.10
C GLN A 22 7.89 -4.24 5.85
N GLU A 23 8.80 -3.27 5.86
CA GLU A 23 8.54 -1.84 5.63
C GLU A 23 8.41 -1.49 4.14
N GLN A 24 8.56 -2.47 3.24
CA GLN A 24 8.55 -2.31 1.79
C GLN A 24 7.38 -3.07 1.12
N PRO A 25 6.11 -2.74 1.45
CA PRO A 25 4.94 -3.51 0.99
C PRO A 25 4.84 -3.58 -0.54
N ASN A 26 5.19 -2.50 -1.26
CA ASN A 26 5.16 -2.48 -2.72
C ASN A 26 6.21 -3.41 -3.36
N HIS A 27 7.35 -3.64 -2.70
CA HIS A 27 8.37 -4.57 -3.21
C HIS A 27 7.91 -6.02 -3.05
N ILE A 28 7.26 -6.34 -1.92
CA ILE A 28 6.65 -7.66 -1.70
C ILE A 28 5.57 -7.94 -2.76
N LEU A 29 4.71 -6.95 -3.03
CA LEU A 29 3.71 -7.06 -4.10
C LEU A 29 4.37 -7.23 -5.48
N GLY A 30 5.39 -6.44 -5.79
CA GLY A 30 6.16 -6.54 -7.03
C GLY A 30 6.76 -7.94 -7.22
N LEU A 31 7.35 -8.53 -6.18
CA LEU A 31 7.88 -9.89 -6.23
C LEU A 31 6.76 -10.92 -6.42
N ALA A 32 5.62 -10.76 -5.75
CA ALA A 32 4.47 -11.66 -5.93
C ALA A 32 3.93 -11.60 -7.36
N TYR A 33 3.82 -10.41 -7.95
CA TYR A 33 3.44 -10.24 -9.35
C TYR A 33 4.46 -10.87 -10.29
N ALA A 34 5.75 -10.65 -10.07
CA ALA A 34 6.81 -11.24 -10.88
C ALA A 34 6.82 -12.77 -10.82
N LYS A 35 6.66 -13.33 -9.61
CA LYS A 35 6.58 -14.77 -9.38
C LYS A 35 5.40 -15.39 -10.13
N GLU A 36 4.22 -14.79 -10.05
CA GLU A 36 3.05 -15.33 -10.76
C GLU A 36 3.17 -15.16 -12.27
N ASN A 37 3.63 -14.00 -12.73
CA ASN A 37 3.86 -13.71 -14.15
C ASN A 37 4.87 -14.67 -14.80
N ALA A 38 5.89 -15.12 -14.06
CA ALA A 38 6.87 -16.08 -14.54
C ALA A 38 6.31 -17.49 -14.83
N ARG A 39 5.08 -17.80 -14.37
CA ARG A 39 4.43 -19.10 -14.60
C ARG A 39 3.72 -19.19 -15.95
N TYR A 40 3.50 -18.06 -16.62
CA TYR A 40 2.80 -18.01 -17.90
C TYR A 40 3.72 -18.44 -19.04
N LYS A 41 3.14 -19.06 -20.09
CA LYS A 41 3.87 -19.43 -21.31
C LYS A 41 4.50 -18.22 -22.01
N GLN A 42 3.86 -17.07 -21.90
CA GLN A 42 4.32 -15.79 -22.42
C GLN A 42 4.19 -14.76 -21.30
N PRO A 43 5.24 -14.58 -20.46
CA PRO A 43 5.22 -13.60 -19.39
C PRO A 43 5.11 -12.17 -19.92
N MET A 44 4.39 -11.31 -19.20
CA MET A 44 4.34 -9.88 -19.48
C MET A 44 5.65 -9.19 -19.08
N THR A 45 5.98 -8.08 -19.74
CA THR A 45 7.10 -7.22 -19.30
C THR A 45 6.65 -6.37 -18.10
N ILE A 46 7.45 -6.38 -17.03
CA ILE A 46 7.18 -5.63 -15.80
C ILE A 46 7.94 -4.31 -15.84
N PHE A 47 7.24 -3.20 -15.59
CA PHE A 47 7.81 -1.85 -15.56
C PHE A 47 7.61 -1.23 -14.16
N PRO A 48 8.55 -1.42 -13.23
CA PRO A 48 8.47 -0.75 -11.94
C PRO A 48 8.74 0.75 -12.10
N ILE A 49 7.98 1.57 -11.37
CA ILE A 49 8.20 3.01 -11.27
C ILE A 49 8.60 3.36 -9.84
N GLN A 50 9.55 4.27 -9.70
CA GLN A 50 9.99 4.73 -8.40
C GLN A 50 8.82 5.47 -7.71
N ARG A 51 8.44 5.02 -6.51
CA ARG A 51 7.50 5.75 -5.68
C ARG A 51 8.15 7.06 -5.24
N LEU A 52 7.56 8.19 -5.64
CA LEU A 52 7.87 9.49 -5.07
C LEU A 52 7.21 9.57 -3.68
N LYS A 53 7.92 10.23 -2.77
CA LYS A 53 7.71 10.29 -1.31
C LYS A 53 6.25 10.13 -0.84
N SER A 54 6.10 9.23 0.12
CA SER A 54 5.41 9.35 1.41
C SER A 54 5.74 8.00 2.06
N SER A 55 6.28 7.98 3.29
CA SER A 55 6.38 6.68 3.96
C SER A 55 4.97 6.09 4.07
N HIS A 56 4.83 4.78 3.94
CA HIS A 56 3.52 4.11 3.98
C HIS A 56 2.73 4.43 5.29
N ASN A 57 3.45 4.90 6.31
CA ASN A 57 2.97 5.18 7.65
C ASN A 57 2.97 6.68 8.02
N SER A 58 3.15 7.62 7.08
CA SER A 58 2.97 9.04 7.40
C SER A 58 1.49 9.29 7.70
N VAL A 59 1.21 9.91 8.85
CA VAL A 59 -0.16 10.21 9.34
C VAL A 59 -0.56 11.65 9.03
N GLU A 60 0.41 12.49 8.68
CA GLU A 60 0.24 13.90 8.36
C GLU A 60 0.33 14.15 6.85
N ILE A 61 -0.45 15.12 6.38
CA ILE A 61 -0.38 15.66 5.02
C ILE A 61 0.70 16.75 5.03
N THR A 62 1.93 16.39 4.66
CA THR A 62 3.09 17.30 4.71
C THR A 62 3.58 17.73 3.33
N GLU A 63 3.11 17.08 2.26
CA GLU A 63 3.59 17.25 0.88
C GLU A 63 2.43 17.05 -0.12
N ASP A 64 2.66 17.36 -1.40
CA ASP A 64 1.70 17.24 -2.50
C ASP A 64 1.23 15.80 -2.78
N ILE A 65 1.97 14.79 -2.29
CA ILE A 65 1.64 13.37 -2.42
C ILE A 65 1.53 12.74 -1.04
N ALA A 66 0.31 12.52 -0.57
CA ALA A 66 0.03 11.89 0.73
C ALA A 66 -0.16 10.37 0.62
N SER A 67 0.11 9.66 1.72
CA SER A 67 -0.24 8.24 1.82
C SER A 67 -1.76 8.06 1.88
N ALA A 68 -2.28 6.95 1.37
CA ALA A 68 -3.71 6.64 1.51
C ALA A 68 -4.14 6.55 2.98
N THR A 69 -3.22 6.17 3.89
CA THR A 69 -3.46 6.17 5.33
C THR A 69 -3.61 7.59 5.88
N ALA A 70 -2.73 8.52 5.50
CA ALA A 70 -2.83 9.93 5.89
C ALA A 70 -4.16 10.53 5.42
N ILE A 71 -4.56 10.29 4.16
CA ILE A 71 -5.81 10.79 3.60
C ILE A 71 -7.03 10.27 4.39
N ARG A 72 -7.10 8.96 4.68
CA ARG A 72 -8.19 8.41 5.49
C ARG A 72 -8.24 9.01 6.90
N GLN A 73 -7.08 9.18 7.53
CA GLN A 73 -6.98 9.76 8.87
C GLN A 73 -7.39 11.24 8.88
N ALA A 74 -6.99 12.02 7.87
CA ALA A 74 -7.42 13.40 7.68
C ALA A 74 -8.95 13.50 7.52
N ILE A 75 -9.56 12.62 6.70
CA ILE A 75 -11.02 12.55 6.56
C ILE A 75 -11.70 12.25 7.90
N MET A 76 -11.19 11.28 8.66
CA MET A 76 -11.73 10.95 9.99
C MET A 76 -11.61 12.11 10.99
N ARG A 77 -10.63 13.00 10.81
CA ARG A 77 -10.43 14.22 11.62
C ARG A 77 -11.18 15.45 11.06
N ASN A 78 -11.92 15.30 9.96
CA ASN A 78 -12.56 16.40 9.23
C ASN A 78 -11.56 17.46 8.72
N GLU A 79 -10.37 17.02 8.32
CA GLU A 79 -9.33 17.86 7.70
C GLU A 79 -9.50 17.91 6.18
N ALA A 80 -9.02 19.00 5.56
CA ALA A 80 -9.02 19.17 4.12
C ALA A 80 -8.03 18.21 3.43
N ILE A 81 -8.44 17.65 2.30
CA ILE A 81 -7.66 16.68 1.50
C ILE A 81 -7.53 17.09 0.02
N GLN A 82 -8.14 18.21 -0.38
CA GLN A 82 -8.26 18.68 -1.76
C GLN A 82 -6.90 18.93 -2.43
N GLU A 83 -5.89 19.29 -1.65
CA GLU A 83 -4.54 19.55 -2.16
C GLU A 83 -3.73 18.28 -2.46
N VAL A 84 -4.17 17.11 -1.95
CA VAL A 84 -3.42 15.85 -2.07
C VAL A 84 -4.17 14.74 -2.78
N VAL A 85 -5.35 15.04 -3.32
CA VAL A 85 -6.10 14.13 -4.19
C VAL A 85 -6.67 14.88 -5.39
N PRO A 86 -6.92 14.20 -6.52
CA PRO A 86 -7.65 14.79 -7.63
C PRO A 86 -9.05 15.27 -7.22
N ALA A 87 -9.56 16.33 -7.85
CA ALA A 87 -10.86 16.93 -7.52
C ALA A 87 -12.01 15.90 -7.49
N LYS A 88 -12.05 14.99 -8.46
CA LYS A 88 -13.06 13.93 -8.51
C LYS A 88 -12.97 12.99 -7.31
N THR A 89 -11.76 12.66 -6.88
CA THR A 89 -11.53 11.84 -5.68
C THR A 89 -12.00 12.56 -4.43
N ALA A 90 -11.80 13.87 -4.31
CA ALA A 90 -12.33 14.66 -3.19
C ALA A 90 -13.87 14.66 -3.16
N GLU A 91 -14.52 14.81 -4.32
CA GLU A 91 -15.99 14.72 -4.44
C GLU A 91 -16.51 13.34 -4.00
N ASP A 92 -15.90 12.27 -4.50
CA ASP A 92 -16.32 10.91 -4.20
C ASP A 92 -16.14 10.57 -2.71
N LEU A 93 -15.01 11.00 -2.13
CA LEU A 93 -14.72 10.83 -0.70
C LEU A 93 -15.63 11.68 0.19
N ALA A 94 -16.15 12.82 -0.29
CA ALA A 94 -17.16 13.59 0.43
C ALA A 94 -18.54 12.93 0.38
N SER A 95 -18.84 12.18 -0.68
CA SER A 95 -20.14 11.51 -0.86
C SER A 95 -20.29 10.25 -0.03
N TYR A 96 -19.23 9.44 0.12
CA TYR A 96 -19.35 8.13 0.74
C TYR A 96 -18.04 7.66 1.38
N GLN A 97 -18.15 7.18 2.61
CA GLN A 97 -17.03 6.69 3.42
C GLN A 97 -17.46 5.42 4.14
N VAL A 98 -16.52 4.49 4.29
CA VAL A 98 -16.68 3.30 5.12
C VAL A 98 -15.51 3.16 6.08
N THR A 99 -15.82 2.67 7.26
CA THR A 99 -14.89 2.40 8.34
C THR A 99 -15.10 0.99 8.85
N TRP A 100 -14.12 0.46 9.58
CA TRP A 100 -14.26 -0.84 10.24
C TRP A 100 -15.46 -0.90 11.19
N ALA A 101 -15.87 0.22 11.78
CA ALA A 101 -17.01 0.27 12.70
C ALA A 101 -18.34 -0.06 12.00
N ASP A 102 -18.48 0.29 10.72
CA ASP A 102 -19.69 0.03 9.92
C ASP A 102 -19.94 -1.47 9.74
N TYR A 103 -18.88 -2.28 9.82
CA TYR A 103 -18.95 -3.72 9.66
C TYR A 103 -19.11 -4.47 10.98
N TRP A 104 -18.90 -3.81 12.12
CA TRP A 104 -19.02 -4.44 13.45
C TRP A 104 -20.37 -5.10 13.72
N PRO A 105 -21.53 -4.54 13.30
CA PRO A 105 -22.82 -5.19 13.50
C PRO A 105 -22.95 -6.58 12.86
N PHE A 106 -22.19 -6.87 11.80
CA PHE A 106 -22.22 -8.16 11.10
C PHE A 106 -21.30 -9.21 11.74
N PHE A 107 -20.53 -8.83 12.75
CA PHE A 107 -19.61 -9.74 13.45
C PHE A 107 -20.31 -10.58 14.55
N LYS A 108 -21.62 -10.39 14.75
CA LYS A 108 -22.39 -11.18 15.72
C LYS A 108 -22.72 -12.56 15.16
N ILE A 109 -22.10 -13.57 15.77
CA ILE A 109 -22.58 -14.95 15.84
C ILE A 109 -23.45 -15.08 17.10
#